data_AF-A0A943BUP6-F1
#
_entry.id   AF-A0A943BUP6-F1
#
_cell.length_a   1.000
_cell.length_b   1.000
_cell.length_c   1.000
_cell.angle_alpha   90.00
_cell.angle_beta   90.00
_cell.angle_gamma   90.00
#
_symmetry.space_group_name_H-M   'P 1'
#
loop_
_entity.id
_entity.type
_entity.pdbx_description
1 polymer ?
#
loop_
_entity_poly.entity_id
_entity_poly.type
_entity_poly.pdbx_seq_one_letter_code
_entity_poly.pdbx_strand_id
1 'polypeptide(L)'
;MECAISQYAASGCKDISVNELCRTGNISKGKLYHHYSSKEDIFNSAIEYAVSNLCSNIVDFKIDSSETMTENFSRYYKRRIDYWMDHPDHFIIIHSLKTTVPKETPGKYSCLVQKYKNALFQKSKEILDMNGQSTFQKTNCLIFWHLFTIICLCAIYLK
;
A
#
# COMPACT_ATOMS: atom_id res chain seq x y z
N MET A 1 -5.39 -11.69 -7.63
CA MET A 1 -4.97 -10.28 -7.72
C MET A 1 -3.47 -10.16 -7.86
N GLU A 2 -2.68 -10.87 -7.05
CA GLU A 2 -1.20 -10.92 -7.17
C GLU A 2 -0.67 -11.06 -8.61
N CYS A 3 -1.20 -12.02 -9.38
CA CYS A 3 -0.83 -12.19 -10.79
C CYS A 3 -1.08 -10.93 -11.65
N ALA A 4 -2.21 -10.23 -11.43
CA ALA A 4 -2.51 -8.98 -12.12
C ALA A 4 -1.54 -7.88 -11.70
N ILE A 5 -1.27 -7.75 -10.40
CA ILE A 5 -0.34 -6.75 -9.86
C ILE A 5 1.05 -6.93 -10.46
N SER A 6 1.55 -8.17 -10.51
CA SER A 6 2.87 -8.46 -11.08
C SER A 6 2.94 -8.15 -12.58
N GLN A 7 1.91 -8.50 -13.36
CA GLN A 7 1.89 -8.15 -14.79
C GLN A 7 1.80 -6.65 -15.06
N TYR A 8 0.99 -5.92 -14.27
CA TYR A 8 0.94 -4.46 -14.37
C TYR A 8 2.25 -3.82 -13.94
N ALA A 9 2.88 -4.30 -12.86
CA ALA A 9 4.16 -3.81 -12.41
C ALA A 9 5.26 -4.01 -13.48
N ALA A 10 5.32 -5.21 -14.07
CA ALA A 10 6.26 -5.54 -15.15
C ALA A 10 6.04 -4.70 -16.42
N SER A 11 4.80 -4.27 -16.70
CA SER A 11 4.49 -3.40 -17.86
C SER A 11 4.74 -1.91 -17.60
N GLY A 12 5.12 -1.54 -16.37
CA GLY A 12 5.21 -0.14 -15.94
C GLY A 12 3.84 0.53 -15.81
N CYS A 13 2.85 -0.23 -15.34
CA CYS A 13 1.44 0.16 -15.19
C CYS A 13 0.77 0.61 -16.50
N LYS A 14 1.18 -0.01 -17.62
CA LYS A 14 0.53 0.13 -18.93
C LYS A 14 -0.50 -0.97 -19.14
N ASP A 15 -0.88 -1.24 -20.39
CA ASP A 15 -1.79 -2.33 -20.72
C ASP A 15 -1.15 -3.72 -20.47
N ILE A 16 -1.99 -4.70 -20.17
CA ILE A 16 -1.62 -6.12 -20.00
C ILE A 16 -2.48 -7.00 -20.89
N SER A 17 -1.96 -8.19 -21.24
CA SER A 17 -2.74 -9.19 -22.00
C SER A 17 -3.66 -9.97 -21.05
N VAL A 18 -4.97 -9.85 -21.25
CA VAL A 18 -5.95 -10.63 -20.46
C VAL A 18 -5.79 -12.14 -20.68
N ASN A 19 -5.39 -12.56 -21.88
CA ASN A 19 -5.14 -13.97 -22.16
C ASN A 19 -3.94 -14.46 -21.35
N GLU A 20 -2.89 -13.65 -21.25
CA GLU A 20 -1.70 -13.97 -20.46
C GLU A 20 -1.99 -13.93 -18.95
N LEU A 21 -2.78 -12.96 -18.50
CA LEU A 21 -3.28 -12.91 -17.12
C LEU A 21 -4.07 -14.17 -16.74
N CYS A 22 -4.95 -14.63 -17.63
CA CYS A 22 -5.73 -15.85 -17.44
C CYS A 22 -4.82 -17.10 -17.38
N ARG A 23 -3.84 -17.19 -18.29
CA ARG A 23 -2.87 -18.28 -18.36
C ARG A 23 -2.06 -18.37 -17.07
N THR A 24 -1.47 -17.25 -16.64
CA THR A 24 -0.63 -17.19 -15.43
C THR A 24 -1.45 -17.34 -14.16
N GLY A 25 -2.68 -16.83 -14.14
CA GLY A 25 -3.62 -16.99 -13.01
C GLY A 25 -4.33 -18.34 -12.95
N ASN A 26 -4.11 -19.24 -13.92
CA ASN A 26 -4.81 -20.51 -14.08
C ASN A 26 -6.34 -20.38 -13.97
N ILE A 27 -6.91 -19.39 -14.68
CA ILE A 27 -8.36 -19.15 -14.75
C ILE A 27 -8.80 -19.00 -16.21
N SER A 28 -10.06 -19.31 -16.49
CA SER A 28 -10.63 -19.05 -17.81
C SER A 28 -10.96 -17.56 -17.99
N LYS A 29 -10.93 -17.11 -19.24
CA LYS A 29 -11.35 -15.74 -19.61
C LYS A 29 -12.80 -15.47 -19.21
N GLY A 30 -13.68 -16.47 -19.35
CA GLY A 30 -15.08 -16.37 -18.90
C GLY A 30 -15.19 -16.17 -17.38
N LYS A 31 -14.40 -16.89 -16.57
CA LYS A 31 -14.37 -16.71 -15.11
C LYS A 31 -13.86 -15.32 -14.72
N LEU A 32 -12.85 -14.81 -15.42
CA LEU A 32 -12.34 -13.45 -15.17
C LEU A 32 -13.41 -12.39 -15.45
N TYR A 33 -14.07 -12.45 -16.62
CA TYR A 33 -15.10 -11.46 -16.99
C TYR A 33 -16.43 -11.62 -16.24
N HIS A 34 -16.65 -12.74 -15.56
CA HIS A 34 -17.72 -12.87 -14.58
C HIS A 34 -17.47 -11.99 -13.34
N HIS A 35 -16.21 -11.74 -12.98
CA HIS A 35 -15.84 -10.92 -11.82
C HIS A 35 -15.48 -9.48 -12.16
N TYR A 36 -14.95 -9.22 -13.35
CA TYR A 36 -14.48 -7.89 -13.75
C TYR A 36 -15.07 -7.48 -15.09
N SER A 37 -15.63 -6.28 -15.15
CA SER A 37 -16.33 -5.82 -16.36
C SER A 37 -15.37 -5.34 -17.45
N SER A 38 -14.15 -4.93 -17.10
CA SER A 38 -13.17 -4.37 -18.03
C SER A 38 -11.73 -4.57 -17.53
N LYS A 39 -10.74 -4.29 -18.39
CA LYS A 39 -9.33 -4.24 -17.96
C LYS A 39 -9.09 -3.13 -16.92
N GLU A 40 -9.80 -2.02 -17.05
CA GLU A 40 -9.73 -0.93 -16.07
C GLU A 40 -10.25 -1.38 -14.70
N ASP A 41 -11.32 -2.18 -14.67
CA ASP A 41 -11.84 -2.76 -13.43
C ASP A 41 -10.82 -3.70 -12.78
N ILE A 42 -10.14 -4.55 -13.57
CA ILE A 42 -9.05 -5.40 -13.08
C ILE A 42 -7.92 -4.56 -12.49
N PHE A 43 -7.49 -3.49 -13.18
CA PHE A 43 -6.44 -2.60 -12.71
C PHE A 43 -6.84 -1.91 -11.40
N ASN A 44 -8.06 -1.39 -11.33
CA ASN A 44 -8.62 -0.77 -10.13
C ASN A 44 -8.62 -1.74 -8.94
N SER A 45 -9.08 -2.97 -9.16
CA SER A 45 -9.10 -4.01 -8.12
C SER A 45 -7.71 -4.46 -7.71
N ALA A 46 -6.74 -4.46 -8.62
CA ALA A 46 -5.34 -4.73 -8.30
C ALA A 46 -4.75 -3.65 -7.37
N ILE A 47 -5.02 -2.37 -7.64
CA ILE A 47 -4.64 -1.25 -6.75
C ILE A 47 -5.32 -1.39 -5.39
N GLU A 48 -6.65 -1.59 -5.37
CA GLU A 48 -7.41 -1.70 -4.14
C GLU A 48 -6.92 -2.87 -3.27
N TYR A 49 -6.60 -4.00 -3.90
CA TYR A 49 -6.01 -5.15 -3.24
C TYR A 49 -4.64 -4.80 -2.64
N ALA A 50 -3.73 -4.19 -3.42
CA ALA A 50 -2.39 -3.83 -2.95
C ALA A 50 -2.44 -2.83 -1.77
N VAL A 51 -3.30 -1.81 -1.85
CA VAL A 51 -3.50 -0.84 -0.76
C VAL A 51 -4.11 -1.51 0.47
N SER A 52 -5.10 -2.38 0.30
CA SER A 52 -5.74 -3.08 1.41
C SER A 52 -4.79 -4.06 2.11
N ASN A 53 -3.94 -4.75 1.34
CA ASN A 53 -2.90 -5.61 1.87
C ASN A 53 -1.89 -4.81 2.71
N LEU A 54 -1.41 -3.67 2.19
CA LEU A 54 -0.53 -2.76 2.93
C LEU A 54 -1.19 -2.23 4.22
N CYS A 55 -2.46 -1.84 4.15
CA CYS A 55 -3.20 -1.37 5.33
C CYS A 55 -3.32 -2.49 6.39
N SER A 56 -3.56 -3.73 5.96
CA SER A 56 -3.63 -4.88 6.87
C SER A 56 -2.27 -5.11 7.53
N ASN A 57 -1.17 -5.06 6.77
CA ASN A 57 0.19 -5.15 7.32
C ASN A 57 0.47 -4.10 8.42
N ILE A 58 -0.05 -2.88 8.26
CA ILE A 58 0.04 -1.79 9.26
C ILE A 58 -0.81 -2.10 10.49
N VAL A 59 -2.09 -2.43 10.29
CA VAL A 59 -3.04 -2.66 11.39
C VAL A 59 -2.63 -3.86 12.24
N ASP A 60 -2.10 -4.90 11.61
CA ASP A 60 -1.66 -6.14 12.26
C ASP A 60 -0.38 -5.99 13.09
N PHE A 61 0.35 -4.86 12.97
CA PHE A 61 1.49 -4.59 13.82
C PHE A 61 1.07 -4.57 15.30
N LYS A 62 1.76 -5.39 16.10
CA LYS A 62 1.52 -5.54 17.54
C LYS A 62 2.52 -4.71 18.32
N ILE A 63 1.98 -3.83 19.14
CA ILE A 63 2.77 -3.05 20.10
C ILE A 63 3.14 -3.97 21.25
N ASP A 64 4.41 -3.96 21.62
CA ASP A 64 4.90 -4.66 22.81
C ASP A 64 4.96 -3.66 23.96
N SER A 65 4.13 -3.86 24.98
CA SER A 65 4.07 -2.98 26.16
C SER A 65 5.29 -3.10 27.07
N SER A 66 6.13 -4.13 26.89
CA SER A 66 7.39 -4.27 27.62
C SER A 66 8.54 -3.46 26.98
N GLU A 67 8.39 -3.06 25.72
CA GLU A 67 9.34 -2.21 24.99
C GLU A 67 9.03 -0.72 25.18
N THR A 68 10.04 0.13 24.94
CA THR A 68 9.85 1.58 24.86
C THR A 68 9.06 1.97 23.60
N MET A 69 8.52 3.19 23.61
CA MET A 69 7.87 3.80 22.45
C MET A 69 8.81 3.85 21.23
N THR A 70 10.08 4.19 21.44
CA THR A 70 11.09 4.28 20.37
C THR A 70 11.36 2.91 19.75
N GLU A 71 11.50 1.86 20.57
CA GLU A 71 11.71 0.49 20.09
C GLU A 71 10.51 -0.03 19.27
N ASN A 72 9.29 0.23 19.74
CA ASN A 72 8.08 -0.09 18.97
C ASN A 72 8.04 0.66 17.63
N PHE A 73 8.41 1.94 17.59
CA PHE A 73 8.53 2.67 16.33
C PHE A 73 9.60 2.08 15.41
N SER A 74 10.77 1.73 15.93
CA SER A 74 11.84 1.10 15.14
C SER A 74 11.39 -0.21 14.52
N ARG A 75 10.73 -1.10 15.28
CA ARG A 75 10.16 -2.35 14.75
C ARG A 75 9.03 -2.09 13.77
N TYR A 76 8.16 -1.12 14.05
CA TYR A 76 7.09 -0.73 13.15
C TYR A 76 7.64 -0.30 11.80
N TYR A 77 8.61 0.62 11.77
CA TYR A 77 9.21 1.07 10.51
C TYR A 77 10.03 -0.01 9.81
N LYS A 78 10.72 -0.89 10.54
CA LYS A 78 11.37 -2.06 9.96
C LYS A 78 10.36 -2.93 9.22
N ARG A 79 9.23 -3.30 9.83
CA ARG A 79 8.16 -4.08 9.19
C ARG A 79 7.63 -3.39 7.92
N ARG A 80 7.58 -2.06 7.92
CA ARG A 80 7.15 -1.28 6.75
C ARG A 80 8.14 -1.34 5.61
N ILE A 81 9.44 -1.31 5.90
CA ILE A 81 10.49 -1.49 4.90
C ILE A 81 10.45 -2.93 4.37
N ASP A 82 10.38 -3.91 5.26
CA ASP A 82 10.34 -5.34 4.92
C ASP A 82 9.15 -5.64 3.98
N TYR A 83 7.96 -5.08 4.23
CA TYR A 83 6.81 -5.21 3.33
C TYR A 83 7.10 -4.77 1.88
N TRP A 84 7.81 -3.64 1.69
CA TRP A 84 8.12 -3.16 0.34
C TRP A 84 9.20 -4.00 -0.33
N MET A 85 10.12 -4.56 0.45
CA MET A 85 11.13 -5.50 -0.05
C MET A 85 10.50 -6.82 -0.49
N ASP A 86 9.53 -7.32 0.28
CA ASP A 86 8.82 -8.57 -0.03
C ASP A 86 7.79 -8.40 -1.16
N HIS A 87 7.25 -7.19 -1.33
CA HIS A 87 6.22 -6.87 -2.33
C HIS A 87 6.60 -5.68 -3.24
N PRO A 88 7.67 -5.78 -4.05
CA PRO A 88 8.11 -4.68 -4.92
C PRO A 88 7.04 -4.31 -5.97
N ASP A 89 6.24 -5.28 -6.43
CA ASP A 89 5.16 -5.02 -7.40
C ASP A 89 4.02 -4.20 -6.79
N HIS A 90 3.76 -4.36 -5.49
CA HIS A 90 2.80 -3.52 -4.76
C HIS A 90 3.27 -2.07 -4.72
N PHE A 91 4.58 -1.83 -4.57
CA PHE A 91 5.15 -0.49 -4.63
C PHE A 91 4.89 0.18 -5.98
N ILE A 92 5.17 -0.52 -7.07
CA ILE A 92 5.01 0.00 -8.44
C ILE A 92 3.54 0.37 -8.71
N ILE A 93 2.60 -0.53 -8.41
CA ILE A 93 1.19 -0.29 -8.70
C ILE A 93 0.61 0.81 -7.80
N ILE A 94 0.96 0.86 -6.52
CA ILE A 94 0.50 1.93 -5.61
C ILE A 94 1.09 3.28 -6.04
N HIS A 95 2.36 3.32 -6.48
CA HIS A 95 2.99 4.56 -6.94
C HIS A 95 2.36 5.11 -8.23
N SER A 96 1.86 4.23 -9.10
CA SER A 96 1.19 4.67 -10.34
C SER A 96 -0.03 5.56 -10.10
N LEU A 97 -0.65 5.51 -8.90
CA LEU A 97 -1.71 6.44 -8.49
C LEU A 97 -1.34 7.92 -8.64
N LYS A 98 -0.05 8.26 -8.59
CA LYS A 98 0.43 9.63 -8.75
C LYS A 98 0.71 10.02 -10.20
N THR A 99 0.93 9.06 -11.09
CA THR A 99 1.45 9.29 -12.45
C THR A 99 0.44 8.99 -13.56
N THR A 100 -0.47 8.03 -13.34
CA THR A 100 -1.42 7.58 -14.37
C THR A 100 -2.87 8.00 -14.10
N VAL A 101 -3.20 8.41 -12.87
CA VAL A 101 -4.54 8.89 -12.52
C VAL A 101 -4.62 10.41 -12.79
N PRO A 102 -5.52 10.88 -13.67
CA PRO A 102 -5.77 12.31 -13.84
C PRO A 102 -6.06 12.96 -12.48
N LYS A 103 -5.53 14.16 -12.24
CA LYS A 103 -5.76 14.94 -11.00
C LYS A 103 -7.26 15.10 -10.65
N GLU A 104 -8.12 14.90 -11.65
CA GLU A 104 -9.57 15.02 -11.63
C GLU A 104 -10.27 13.65 -11.67
N THR A 105 -9.72 12.62 -11.01
CA THR A 105 -10.44 11.35 -10.78
C THR A 105 -10.83 11.24 -9.29
N PRO A 106 -11.66 12.16 -8.77
CA PRO A 106 -11.84 12.37 -7.36
C PRO A 106 -13.00 11.47 -6.93
N GLY A 107 -12.70 10.32 -6.33
CA GLY A 107 -13.75 9.47 -5.78
C GLY A 107 -13.26 8.11 -5.34
N LYS A 108 -12.82 7.27 -6.28
CA LYS A 108 -12.41 5.88 -5.97
C LYS A 108 -11.07 5.84 -5.25
N TYR A 109 -10.07 6.52 -5.79
CA TYR A 109 -8.71 6.49 -5.24
C TYR A 109 -8.53 7.36 -4.00
N SER A 110 -9.34 8.41 -3.84
CA SER A 110 -9.32 9.25 -2.62
C SER A 110 -9.68 8.43 -1.38
N CYS A 111 -10.67 7.54 -1.47
CA CYS A 111 -11.02 6.61 -0.40
C CYS A 111 -9.85 5.67 -0.04
N LEU A 112 -9.12 5.14 -1.03
CA LEU A 112 -7.95 4.29 -0.81
C LEU A 112 -6.80 5.06 -0.14
N VAL A 113 -6.51 6.27 -0.62
CA VAL A 113 -5.51 7.15 -0.01
C VAL A 113 -5.90 7.50 1.43
N GLN A 114 -7.19 7.77 1.68
CA GLN A 114 -7.67 8.08 3.02
C GLN A 114 -7.60 6.87 3.95
N LYS A 115 -7.96 5.66 3.47
CA LYS A 115 -7.82 4.40 4.21
C LYS A 115 -6.37 4.18 4.65
N TYR A 116 -5.43 4.37 3.72
CA TYR A 116 -4.01 4.26 4.01
C TYR A 116 -3.53 5.30 5.04
N LYS A 117 -3.86 6.59 4.84
CA LYS A 117 -3.53 7.66 5.79
C LYS A 117 -4.09 7.39 7.19
N ASN A 118 -5.32 6.90 7.27
CA ASN A 118 -5.96 6.55 8.53
C ASN A 118 -5.25 5.39 9.22
N ALA A 119 -4.92 4.32 8.49
CA ALA A 119 -4.20 3.18 9.06
C ALA A 119 -2.85 3.61 9.65
N LEU A 120 -2.09 4.45 8.92
CA LEU A 120 -0.85 5.05 9.43
C LEU A 120 -1.09 5.85 10.70
N PHE A 121 -2.02 6.79 10.65
CA PHE A 121 -2.28 7.71 11.75
C PHE A 121 -2.71 6.96 13.01
N GLN A 122 -3.63 6.00 12.89
CA GLN A 122 -4.11 5.23 14.03
C GLN A 122 -2.99 4.39 14.63
N LYS A 123 -2.21 3.66 13.82
CA LYS A 123 -1.13 2.84 14.37
C LYS A 123 -0.04 3.69 15.04
N SER A 124 0.33 4.81 14.42
CA SER A 124 1.27 5.76 15.03
C SER A 124 0.74 6.33 16.35
N LYS A 125 -0.55 6.67 16.41
CA LYS A 125 -1.21 7.14 17.62
C LYS A 125 -1.20 6.06 18.70
N GLU A 126 -1.53 4.81 18.36
CA GLU A 126 -1.48 3.68 19.31
C GLU A 126 -0.08 3.51 19.92
N ILE A 127 0.99 3.64 19.13
CA ILE A 127 2.37 3.56 19.62
C ILE A 127 2.71 4.75 20.53
N LEU A 128 2.25 5.96 20.21
CA LEU A 128 2.47 7.15 21.04
C LEU A 128 1.71 7.14 22.35
N ASP A 129 0.49 6.60 22.33
CA ASP A 129 -0.42 6.56 23.47
C ASP A 129 -0.10 5.39 24.41
N MET A 130 0.84 4.49 24.06
CA MET A 130 1.14 3.26 24.81
C MET A 130 1.53 3.51 26.29
N ASN A 131 2.01 4.72 26.62
CA ASN A 131 2.39 5.12 27.98
C ASN A 131 1.57 6.31 28.54
N GLY A 132 0.50 6.74 27.85
CA GLY A 132 -0.39 7.81 28.34
C GLY A 132 0.21 9.22 28.46
N GLN A 133 1.41 9.47 27.91
CA GLN A 133 2.18 10.71 28.17
C GLN A 133 2.32 11.69 26.99
N SER A 134 1.62 11.55 25.86
CA SER A 134 1.81 12.49 24.74
C SER A 134 0.53 13.11 24.18
N THR A 135 0.45 14.44 24.22
CA THR A 135 -0.53 15.25 23.49
C THR A 135 -0.11 15.36 22.02
N PHE A 136 -0.44 14.37 21.20
CA PHE A 136 -0.15 14.41 19.77
C PHE A 136 -1.10 15.37 19.03
N GLN A 137 -0.62 16.58 18.73
CA GLN A 137 -1.33 17.52 17.84
C GLN A 137 -1.09 17.18 16.36
N LYS A 138 -2.11 17.41 15.52
CA LYS A 138 -2.15 17.13 14.05
C LYS A 138 -0.92 17.61 13.27
N THR A 139 -0.15 18.57 13.80
CA THR A 139 1.06 19.14 13.20
C THR A 139 2.19 18.12 12.99
N ASN A 140 2.20 17.01 13.75
CA ASN A 140 3.18 15.92 13.60
C ASN A 140 2.95 15.00 12.39
N CYS A 141 1.87 15.17 11.62
CA CYS A 141 1.66 14.46 10.35
C CYS A 141 2.77 14.69 9.32
N LEU A 142 3.49 15.82 9.40
CA LEU A 142 4.60 16.13 8.49
C LEU A 142 5.80 15.19 8.69
N ILE A 143 6.13 14.81 9.93
CA ILE A 143 7.24 13.89 10.22
C ILE A 143 6.92 12.49 9.67
N PHE A 144 5.67 12.03 9.81
CA PHE A 144 5.23 10.77 9.21
C PHE A 144 5.19 10.81 7.68
N TRP A 145 4.87 11.96 7.09
CA TRP A 145 4.91 12.16 5.64
C TRP A 145 6.35 12.19 5.11
N HIS A 146 7.27 12.81 5.83
CA HIS A 146 8.69 12.82 5.52
C HIS A 146 9.33 11.44 5.68
N LEU A 147 9.00 10.70 6.74
CA LEU A 147 9.45 9.32 6.92
C LEU A 147 8.88 8.39 5.83
N PHE A 148 7.64 8.62 5.37
CA PHE A 148 7.11 7.93 4.20
C PHE A 148 7.89 8.26 2.91
N THR A 149 8.20 9.53 2.65
CA THR A 149 9.04 9.89 1.50
C THR A 149 10.44 9.29 1.58
N ILE A 150 11.05 9.25 2.78
CA ILE A 150 12.38 8.67 3.00
C ILE A 150 12.34 7.16 2.80
N ILE A 151 11.36 6.44 3.36
CA ILE A 151 11.21 4.99 3.17
C ILE A 151 10.94 4.66 1.69
N CYS A 152 10.10 5.44 1.01
CA CYS A 152 9.86 5.27 -0.42
C CYS A 152 11.10 5.60 -1.27
N LEU A 153 11.92 6.57 -0.90
CA LEU A 153 13.18 6.87 -1.59
C LEU A 153 14.21 5.76 -1.34
N CYS A 154 14.38 5.30 -0.09
CA CYS A 154 15.31 4.22 0.23
C CYS A 154 14.96 2.90 -0.49
N ALA A 155 13.68 2.58 -0.66
CA ALA A 155 13.25 1.40 -1.43
C ALA A 155 13.56 1.51 -2.94
N ILE A 156 13.70 2.72 -3.48
CA ILE A 156 14.11 2.96 -4.88
C ILE A 156 15.63 2.88 -5.03
N TYR A 157 16.40 3.38 -4.04
CA TYR A 157 17.86 3.49 -4.10
C TYR A 157 18.62 2.25 -3.62
N LEU A 158 17.96 1.24 -3.06
CA LEU A 158 18.57 -0.03 -2.64
C LEU A 158 18.47 -1.16 -3.69
N LYS A 159 18.26 -0.80 -4.96
CA LYS A 159 18.49 -1.68 -6.11
C LYS A 159 19.77 -1.32 -6.84
#